data_AF-A0AAV5G1Q3-F1
#
_entry.id   AF-A0AAV5G1Q3-F1
#
_cell.length_a   1.000
_cell.length_b   1.000
_cell.length_c   1.000
_cell.angle_alpha   90.00
_cell.angle_beta   90.00
_cell.angle_gamma   90.00
#
_symmetry.space_group_name_H-M   'P 1'
#
loop_
_entity.id
_entity.type
_entity.pdbx_description
1 polymer ?
#
loop_
_entity_poly.entity_id
_entity_poly.type
_entity_poly.pdbx_seq_one_letter_code
_entity_poly.pdbx_strand_id
1 'polypeptide(L)'
;MGMEIIETGDPDAFKQYLQEYENTICGRHPISVFLHMLKHCSTKMKIGFIRYEQSSQCKSMRESSVSYASAAAKVDKSGEEKKD
;
A
#
# COMPACT_ATOMS: atom_id res chain seq x y z
N MET A 1 -4.79 8.10 -2.43
CA MET A 1 -3.62 8.15 -3.35
C MET A 1 -2.56 7.09 -3.05
N GLY A 2 -1.54 7.30 -2.19
CA GLY A 2 -0.45 6.31 -2.04
C GLY A 2 -0.90 4.96 -1.46
N MET A 3 -1.69 4.97 -0.37
CA MET A 3 -2.26 3.76 0.23
C MET A 3 -3.24 3.05 -0.74
N GLU A 4 -4.12 3.79 -1.40
CA GLU A 4 -5.04 3.25 -2.42
C GLU A 4 -4.27 2.60 -3.59
N ILE A 5 -3.17 3.20 -4.05
CA ILE A 5 -2.30 2.61 -5.08
C ILE A 5 -1.65 1.32 -4.57
N ILE A 6 -1.22 1.27 -3.31
CA ILE A 6 -0.72 0.02 -2.72
C ILE A 6 -1.84 -1.04 -2.69
N GLU A 7 -3.09 -0.66 -2.42
CA GLU A 7 -4.24 -1.58 -2.41
C GLU A 7 -4.55 -2.18 -3.78
N THR A 8 -4.17 -1.53 -4.89
CA THR A 8 -4.35 -2.11 -6.24
C THR A 8 -3.36 -3.25 -6.53
N GLY A 9 -2.26 -3.35 -5.78
CA GLY A 9 -1.20 -4.32 -6.05
C GLY A 9 -0.28 -3.93 -7.23
N ASP A 10 -0.39 -2.72 -7.78
CA ASP A 10 0.36 -2.30 -8.97
C ASP A 10 1.71 -1.64 -8.61
N PRO A 11 2.86 -2.31 -8.87
CA PRO A 11 4.17 -1.75 -8.59
C PRO A 11 4.55 -0.55 -9.50
N ASP A 12 4.03 -0.49 -10.72
CA ASP A 12 4.35 0.58 -11.67
C ASP A 12 3.63 1.87 -11.27
N ALA A 13 2.36 1.77 -10.86
CA ALA A 13 1.61 2.88 -10.29
C ALA A 13 2.26 3.38 -8.99
N PHE A 14 2.74 2.49 -8.12
CA PHE A 14 3.44 2.89 -6.89
C PHE A 14 4.77 3.61 -7.20
N LYS A 15 5.50 3.17 -8.22
CA LYS A 15 6.72 3.86 -8.67
C LYS A 15 6.41 5.26 -9.20
N GLN A 16 5.38 5.41 -10.03
CA GLN A 16 4.96 6.73 -10.54
C GLN A 16 4.58 7.68 -9.40
N TYR A 17 3.81 7.19 -8.42
CA TYR A 17 3.49 7.95 -7.21
C TYR A 17 4.73 8.44 -6.46
N LEU A 18 5.73 7.59 -6.24
CA LEU A 18 6.95 7.99 -5.55
C LEU A 18 7.77 9.01 -6.35
N GLN A 19 7.76 8.94 -7.69
CA GLN A 19 8.46 9.89 -8.55
C GLN A 19 7.77 11.26 -8.58
N GLU A 20 6.44 11.30 -8.51
CA GLU A 20 5.66 12.54 -8.58
C GLU A 20 5.63 13.28 -7.23
N TYR A 21 5.45 12.56 -6.13
CA TYR A 21 5.21 13.18 -4.81
C TYR A 21 6.41 13.14 -3.87
N GLU A 22 7.45 12.37 -4.20
CA GLU A 22 8.66 12.19 -3.38
C GLU A 22 8.36 11.86 -1.90
N ASN A 23 7.24 11.19 -1.63
CA ASN A 23 6.80 10.93 -0.26
C ASN A 23 7.86 10.11 0.50
N THR A 24 8.18 10.52 1.74
CA THR A 24 9.28 10.02 2.56
C THR A 24 8.98 8.67 3.23
N ILE A 25 8.45 7.72 2.47
CA ILE A 25 8.12 6.37 2.94
C ILE A 25 9.43 5.59 3.10
N CYS A 26 9.83 5.32 4.35
CA CYS A 26 11.05 4.59 4.68
C CYS A 26 11.03 3.14 4.15
N GLY A 27 9.86 2.50 4.10
CA GLY A 27 9.66 1.14 3.62
C GLY A 27 9.36 1.00 2.12
N ARG A 28 9.59 2.04 1.29
CA ARG A 28 9.18 2.03 -0.13
C ARG A 28 9.77 0.87 -0.95
N HIS A 29 11.00 0.43 -0.64
CA HIS A 29 11.63 -0.68 -1.36
C HIS A 29 11.02 -2.05 -0.99
N PRO A 30 10.89 -2.43 0.30
CA PRO A 30 10.13 -3.62 0.67
C PRO A 30 8.70 -3.65 0.13
N ILE A 31 7.98 -2.51 0.16
CA ILE A 31 6.64 -2.40 -0.42
C ILE A 31 6.68 -2.70 -1.92
N SER A 32 7.62 -2.09 -2.67
CA SER A 32 7.76 -2.33 -4.10
C SER A 32 8.09 -3.80 -4.42
N VAL A 33 8.96 -4.45 -3.66
CA VAL A 33 9.26 -5.89 -3.80
C VAL A 33 7.99 -6.71 -3.58
N PHE A 34 7.22 -6.41 -2.53
CA PHE A 34 5.97 -7.10 -2.26
C PHE A 34 4.95 -6.95 -3.40
N LEU A 35 4.77 -5.73 -3.94
CA LEU A 35 3.87 -5.49 -5.08
C LEU A 35 4.32 -6.25 -6.34
N HIS A 36 5.63 -6.30 -6.62
CA HIS A 36 6.17 -7.14 -7.71
C HIS A 36 5.92 -8.63 -7.46
N MET A 37 6.09 -9.12 -6.23
CA MET A 37 5.74 -10.51 -5.89
C MET A 37 4.28 -10.80 -6.19
N LEU A 38 3.35 -9.91 -5.80
CA LEU A 38 1.92 -10.08 -6.10
C LEU A 38 1.62 -10.05 -7.61
N LYS A 39 2.29 -9.17 -8.36
CA LYS A 39 2.16 -9.08 -9.83
C LYS A 39 2.57 -10.39 -10.54
N HIS A 40 3.55 -11.11 -10.00
CA HIS A 40 4.08 -12.34 -10.58
C HIS A 40 3.58 -13.64 -9.92
N CYS A 41 2.85 -13.54 -8.81
CA CYS A 41 2.25 -14.70 -8.16
C CYS A 41 0.93 -15.11 -8.82
N SER A 42 0.66 -16.41 -8.91
CA SER A 42 -0.62 -16.93 -9.37
C SER A 42 -1.74 -16.71 -8.35
N THR A 43 -1.39 -16.64 -7.05
CA THR A 43 -2.34 -16.39 -5.98
C THR A 43 -2.78 -14.94 -5.99
N LYS A 44 -4.06 -14.70 -6.25
CA LYS A 44 -4.66 -13.37 -6.12
C LYS A 44 -4.77 -13.01 -4.65
N MET A 45 -4.23 -11.86 -4.28
CA MET A 45 -4.32 -11.32 -2.93
C MET A 45 -4.97 -9.95 -2.98
N LYS A 46 -5.82 -9.67 -2.00
CA LYS A 46 -6.39 -8.36 -1.75
C LYS A 46 -5.68 -7.74 -0.56
N ILE A 47 -5.11 -6.56 -0.78
CA ILE A 47 -4.51 -5.73 0.27
C ILE A 47 -5.60 -4.79 0.80
N GLY A 48 -5.62 -4.59 2.12
CA GLY A 48 -6.46 -3.57 2.74
C GLY A 48 -5.74 -2.92 3.92
N PHE A 49 -5.74 -1.58 3.95
CA PHE A 49 -5.30 -0.82 5.11
C PHE A 49 -6.34 -0.90 6.23
N ILE A 50 -5.86 -1.11 7.45
CA ILE A 50 -6.69 -1.35 8.64
C ILE A 50 -6.70 -0.10 9.52
N ARG A 51 -5.54 0.54 9.67
CA ARG A 51 -5.39 1.72 10.51
C ARG A 51 -4.40 2.70 9.91
N TYR A 52 -4.71 3.97 10.08
CA TYR A 52 -3.83 5.09 9.83
C TYR A 52 -3.71 5.91 11.12
N GLU A 53 -2.52 6.37 11.44
CA GLU A 53 -2.25 7.22 12.60
C GLU A 53 -1.11 8.18 12.27
N GLN A 54 -1.03 9.29 12.99
CA GLN A 54 0.07 10.23 12.90
C GLN A 54 0.64 10.47 14.30
N SER A 55 1.96 10.63 14.43
CA SER A 55 2.56 10.96 15.75
C SER A 55 2.00 12.25 16.34
N SER A 56 1.61 13.17 15.48
CA SER A 56 0.99 14.46 15.81
C SER A 56 0.21 15.01 14.61
N GLN A 57 -0.75 15.88 14.88
CA GLN A 57 -1.49 16.63 13.86
C GLN A 57 -0.75 17.94 13.57
N CYS A 58 0.04 17.98 12.49
CA CYS A 58 0.76 19.20 12.09
C CYS A 58 -0.24 20.29 11.68
N LYS A 59 -0.23 21.42 12.39
CA LYS A 59 -1.11 22.58 12.12
C LYS A 59 -0.33 23.79 11.58
N SER A 60 0.99 23.72 11.56
CA SER A 60 1.86 24.80 11.10
C SER A 60 3.10 24.26 10.41
N MET A 61 3.77 25.10 9.61
CA MET A 61 4.99 24.74 8.87
C MET A 61 6.21 24.46 9.75
N ARG A 62 6.12 24.74 11.07
CA ARG A 62 7.21 24.52 12.04
C ARG A 62 7.10 23.18 12.75
N GLU A 63 5.97 22.50 12.61
CA GLU A 63 5.72 21.21 13.24
C GLU A 63 6.18 20.06 12.33
N SER A 64 6.54 18.95 12.94
CA SER A 64 6.91 17.71 12.25
C SER A 64 6.07 16.55 12.76
N SER A 65 5.77 15.59 11.89
CA SER A 65 5.04 14.39 12.23
C SER A 65 5.52 13.21 11.39
N VAL A 66 5.35 12.00 11.92
CA VAL A 66 5.54 10.73 11.21
C VAL A 66 4.17 10.07 11.05
N SER A 67 3.87 9.62 9.83
CA SER A 67 2.66 8.84 9.54
C SER A 67 2.92 7.34 9.72
N TYR A 68 1.95 6.66 10.32
CA TYR A 68 1.93 5.21 10.50
C TYR A 68 0.72 4.62 9.81
N ALA A 69 0.90 3.50 9.11
CA ALA A 69 -0.18 2.78 8.47
C ALA A 69 0.01 1.28 8.65
N SER A 70 -1.07 0.55 8.91
CA SER A 70 -1.08 -0.91 8.96
C SER A 70 -2.00 -1.46 7.88
N ALA A 71 -1.55 -2.52 7.21
CA ALA A 71 -2.32 -3.20 6.17
C ALA A 71 -2.19 -4.72 6.33
N ALA A 72 -3.17 -5.44 5.82
CA ALA A 72 -3.12 -6.89 5.68
C ALA A 72 -3.44 -7.29 4.24
N ALA A 73 -2.75 -8.33 3.76
CA ALA A 73 -3.05 -8.98 2.49
C ALA A 73 -3.67 -10.35 2.76
N LYS A 74 -4.79 -10.65 2.10
CA LYS A 74 -5.47 -11.95 2.19
C LYS A 74 -5.67 -12.54 0.80
N VAL A 75 -5.67 -13.86 0.70
CA VAL A 75 -6.04 -14.54 -0.55
C VAL A 75 -7.46 -14.14 -0.93
N ASP A 76 -7.64 -13.76 -2.18
CA ASP A 76 -8.94 -13.44 -2.72
C ASP A 76 -9.66 -14.73 -3.13
N LYS A 77 -10.73 -15.06 -2.39
CA LYS A 77 -11.55 -16.28 -2.59
C LYS A 77 -12.73 -16.08 -3.55
N SER A 78 -12.88 -14.88 -4.13
CA SER A 78 -14.01 -14.54 -5.00
C SER A 78 -14.06 -15.33 -6.32
N GLY A 79 -13.13 -16.24 -6.57
CA GLY A 79 -13.14 -17.20 -7.69
C GLY A 79 -13.60 -18.63 -7.37
N GLU A 80 -13.92 -18.97 -6.12
CA GLU A 80 -14.32 -20.34 -5.72
C GLU A 80 -15.85 -20.58 -5.67
N GLU A 81 -16.68 -19.53 -5.79
CA GLU A 81 -18.14 -19.67 -5.86
C GLU A 81 -18.61 -19.81 -7.32
N LYS A 82 -18.52 -21.02 -7.87
CA LYS A 82 -19.42 -21.58 -8.93
C LYS A 82 -18.91 -22.96 -9.35
N LYS A 83 -19.17 -23.96 -8.51
CA LYS A 83 -19.11 -25.35 -8.93
C LYS A 83 -20.10 -26.20 -8.12
N ASP A 84 -21.38 -25.85 -8.24
CA ASP A 84 -22.51 -26.75 -8.00
C ASP A 84 -23.42 -26.70 -9.23
#